data_AF-A0A9W9GIE1-F1
#
_entry.id   AF-A0A9W9GIE1-F1
#
_cell.length_a   1.000
_cell.length_b   1.000
_cell.length_c   1.000
_cell.angle_alpha   90.00
_cell.angle_beta   90.00
_cell.angle_gamma   90.00
#
_symmetry.space_group_name_H-M   'P 1'
#
loop_
_entity.id
_entity.type
_entity.pdbx_description
1 polymer ?
#
loop_
_entity_poly.entity_id
_entity_poly.type
_entity_poly.pdbx_seq_one_letter_code
_entity_poly.pdbx_strand_id
1 'polypeptide(L)'
;MYSIASILRTILQDYLLSSTAEPISDKEQLLSEKPPQFSRDSSEGLLHPFEDLSPAYDSSTWWLDGHFPAHPHLCDDERVRSHIEAIKCALFQYTLEGCKFLVERADNNLLLSSFSDHELLWKAAISVQKYGVIFMAARSECRKKFLPTVQSDLHLFAEIDVFLSDNNNAIRAINYGVHRLVKSSTFTVDYQTRLIPPNAISAIGVSHIAVRAKDFEKESILMLENASPLWDLHDFAHLSAASVAPNLYGSKYFPHLVKLPSKLTALIRSPKMKTADPEPRFSDGVVFSELLTPLFTSEIEAVQRGEKVHTYMSLTNTLAEYIADYLMGRRELQHLTTGKMLGVKHPIRPVELATLAQNKNYELVASEIEQRVFTRGGPAGDAKDDLDKLSAFERIKFIAGCRRWLYFEMRNTIKHRAHKLAYQKVAENMLASDNEASITASDSVLLTKTLQNINYRGWENDQVVNLWQIVSDL
;
A
#
# COMPACT_ATOMS: atom_id res chain seq x y z
N MET A 1 -41.08 15.65 7.40
CA MET A 1 -39.78 15.59 6.68
C MET A 1 -38.68 15.67 7.71
N TYR A 2 -38.09 14.53 8.08
CA TYR A 2 -36.94 14.51 8.98
C TYR A 2 -35.67 14.76 8.16
N SER A 3 -34.83 15.66 8.64
CA SER A 3 -33.54 15.99 8.02
C SER A 3 -32.64 14.76 7.98
N ILE A 4 -32.02 14.48 6.84
CA ILE A 4 -31.04 13.40 6.63
C ILE A 4 -29.92 13.44 7.68
N ALA A 5 -29.59 14.64 8.20
CA ALA A 5 -28.63 14.82 9.28
C ALA A 5 -29.09 14.17 10.61
N SER A 6 -30.40 14.10 10.86
CA SER A 6 -30.95 13.42 12.05
C SER A 6 -30.83 11.91 11.94
N ILE A 7 -31.01 11.34 10.75
CA ILE A 7 -30.92 9.90 10.51
C ILE A 7 -29.46 9.44 10.64
N LEU A 8 -28.52 10.19 10.06
CA LEU A 8 -27.09 9.91 10.21
C LEU A 8 -26.62 10.01 11.66
N ARG A 9 -27.14 10.97 12.44
CA ARG A 9 -26.79 11.11 13.86
C ARG A 9 -27.29 9.95 14.70
N THR A 10 -28.50 9.46 14.44
CA THR A 10 -29.05 8.27 15.12
C THR A 10 -28.25 7.01 14.79
N ILE A 11 -27.89 6.80 13.51
CA ILE A 11 -27.08 5.65 13.09
C ILE A 11 -25.68 5.68 13.73
N LEU A 12 -25.06 6.86 13.81
CA LEU A 12 -23.76 7.04 14.49
C LEU A 12 -23.87 6.87 16.01
N GLN A 13 -24.97 7.30 16.64
CA GLN A 13 -25.20 7.09 18.06
C GLN A 13 -25.44 5.62 18.41
N ASP A 14 -26.21 4.90 17.59
CA ASP A 14 -26.45 3.46 17.78
C ASP A 14 -25.18 2.63 17.55
N TYR A 15 -24.32 3.05 16.62
CA TYR A 15 -23.01 2.44 16.39
C TYR A 15 -22.03 2.66 17.57
N LEU A 16 -22.03 3.85 18.18
CA LEU A 16 -21.18 4.15 19.33
C LEU A 16 -21.69 3.49 20.63
N LEU A 17 -23.00 3.30 20.78
CA LEU A 17 -23.62 2.64 21.95
C LEU A 17 -23.53 1.11 21.88
N SER A 18 -23.40 0.52 20.69
CA SER A 18 -23.17 -0.92 20.51
C SER A 18 -21.70 -1.34 20.72
N SER A 19 -20.78 -0.38 20.91
CA SER A 19 -19.35 -0.65 21.15
C SER A 19 -19.00 -0.90 22.63
N THR A 20 -19.98 -0.85 23.53
CA THR A 20 -19.81 -1.28 24.93
C THR A 20 -20.60 -2.56 25.17
N ALA A 21 -20.00 -3.70 24.81
CA ALA A 21 -20.53 -5.02 25.20
C ALA A 21 -19.96 -5.41 26.57
N GLU A 22 -20.83 -5.44 27.59
CA GLU A 22 -20.62 -6.22 28.81
C GLU A 22 -20.63 -7.72 28.51
N PRO A 23 -19.98 -8.57 29.34
CA PRO A 23 -19.65 -9.94 28.99
C PRO A 23 -20.87 -10.85 29.12
N ILE A 24 -21.29 -11.47 28.02
CA ILE A 24 -22.37 -12.47 28.04
C ILE A 24 -21.78 -13.88 28.06
N SER A 25 -22.14 -14.55 29.15
CA SER A 25 -22.01 -15.96 29.54
C SER A 25 -22.33 -16.98 28.44
N ASP A 26 -21.61 -18.10 28.50
CA ASP A 26 -21.83 -19.36 27.78
C ASP A 26 -23.29 -19.79 27.71
N LYS A 27 -23.80 -20.08 26.50
CA LYS A 27 -24.17 -21.44 26.04
C LYS A 27 -24.92 -21.43 24.69
N GLU A 28 -24.60 -22.46 23.91
CA GLU A 28 -25.39 -23.13 22.87
C GLU A 28 -25.36 -22.61 21.41
N GLN A 29 -24.43 -23.23 20.67
CA GLN A 29 -24.62 -23.91 19.38
C GLN A 29 -25.31 -23.12 18.24
N LEU A 30 -24.49 -22.49 17.40
CA LEU A 30 -24.76 -22.39 15.97
C LEU A 30 -23.56 -22.92 15.17
N LEU A 31 -23.90 -23.71 14.15
CA LEU A 31 -23.05 -24.49 13.25
C LEU A 31 -21.85 -23.69 12.71
N SER A 32 -20.65 -24.08 13.17
CA SER A 32 -19.37 -23.67 12.60
C SER A 32 -19.14 -24.42 11.28
N GLU A 33 -19.45 -23.79 10.15
CA GLU A 33 -18.78 -24.12 8.89
C GLU A 33 -17.30 -23.74 9.03
N LYS A 34 -16.49 -24.70 9.48
CA LYS A 34 -15.03 -24.57 9.48
C LYS A 34 -14.58 -24.33 8.03
N PRO A 35 -13.71 -23.34 7.76
CA PRO A 35 -13.00 -23.33 6.49
C PRO A 35 -12.26 -24.67 6.35
N PRO A 36 -12.20 -25.27 5.14
CA PRO A 36 -11.49 -26.51 4.95
C PRO A 36 -10.07 -26.35 5.48
N GLN A 37 -9.74 -27.14 6.50
CA GLN A 37 -8.35 -27.32 6.92
C GLN A 37 -7.61 -27.86 5.71
N PHE A 38 -6.85 -27.01 5.04
CA PHE A 38 -5.73 -27.51 4.27
C PHE A 38 -4.83 -28.23 5.27
N SER A 39 -4.71 -29.53 5.05
CA SER A 39 -3.65 -30.35 5.58
C SER A 39 -2.34 -29.56 5.55
N ARG A 40 -1.60 -29.62 6.65
CA ARG A 40 -0.18 -29.21 6.70
C ARG A 40 0.70 -29.97 5.70
N ASP A 41 0.13 -30.88 4.93
CA ASP A 41 0.66 -31.39 3.67
C ASP A 41 0.17 -30.51 2.52
N SER A 42 0.82 -29.37 2.32
CA SER A 42 0.89 -28.75 1.00
C SER A 42 2.34 -28.85 0.57
N SER A 43 2.59 -29.73 -0.40
CA SER A 43 3.81 -29.83 -1.19
C SER A 43 4.63 -28.55 -1.20
N GLU A 44 5.95 -28.70 -1.08
CA GLU A 44 6.98 -27.80 -1.62
C GLU A 44 6.76 -27.59 -3.13
N GLY A 45 5.61 -27.03 -3.49
CA GLY A 45 5.22 -26.71 -4.83
C GLY A 45 6.10 -25.57 -5.28
N LEU A 46 6.94 -25.86 -6.26
CA LEU A 46 7.69 -24.87 -7.01
C LEU A 46 6.70 -23.85 -7.58
N LEU A 47 6.49 -22.74 -6.87
CA LEU A 47 5.79 -21.58 -7.39
C LEU A 47 6.72 -20.91 -8.39
N HIS A 48 6.43 -21.04 -9.68
CA HIS A 48 7.10 -20.26 -10.69
C HIS A 48 6.57 -18.82 -10.63
N PRO A 49 7.43 -17.80 -10.48
CA PRO A 49 7.01 -16.40 -10.52
C PRO A 49 6.18 -16.12 -11.77
N PHE A 50 5.04 -15.43 -11.59
CA PHE A 50 4.08 -15.06 -12.64
C PHE A 50 3.24 -16.19 -13.24
N GLU A 51 3.23 -17.38 -12.64
CA GLU A 51 2.23 -18.39 -13.00
C GLU A 51 0.88 -18.10 -12.33
N ASP A 52 -0.19 -18.52 -13.00
CA ASP A 52 -1.54 -18.42 -12.46
C ASP A 52 -1.71 -19.34 -11.26
N LEU A 53 -2.30 -18.80 -10.19
CA LEU A 53 -2.77 -19.61 -9.07
C LEU A 53 -3.90 -20.54 -9.51
N SER A 54 -4.20 -21.51 -8.63
CA SER A 54 -5.34 -22.43 -8.79
C SER A 54 -6.62 -21.70 -9.24
N PRO A 55 -7.42 -22.29 -10.14
CA PRO A 55 -8.72 -21.73 -10.55
C PRO A 55 -9.67 -21.40 -9.39
N ALA A 56 -9.48 -22.07 -8.24
CA ALA A 56 -10.21 -21.84 -7.00
C ALA A 56 -9.83 -20.54 -6.26
N TYR A 57 -8.79 -19.83 -6.70
CA TYR A 57 -8.36 -18.56 -6.11
C TYR A 57 -9.44 -17.48 -6.20
N ASP A 58 -9.89 -17.00 -5.03
CA ASP A 58 -10.76 -15.85 -4.88
C ASP A 58 -9.97 -14.65 -4.32
N SER A 59 -9.72 -13.66 -5.18
CA SER A 59 -9.03 -12.41 -4.84
C SER A 59 -9.73 -11.54 -3.78
N SER A 60 -10.95 -11.88 -3.37
CA SER A 60 -11.65 -11.17 -2.29
C SER A 60 -11.35 -11.70 -0.89
N THR A 61 -10.83 -12.92 -0.80
CA THR A 61 -10.54 -13.60 0.49
C THR A 61 -9.11 -14.13 0.56
N TRP A 62 -8.54 -14.52 -0.57
CA TRP A 62 -7.20 -15.09 -0.65
C TRP A 62 -6.19 -14.07 -1.17
N TRP A 63 -4.96 -14.23 -0.70
CA TRP A 63 -3.81 -13.41 -1.08
C TRP A 63 -3.06 -14.06 -2.23
N LEU A 64 -2.43 -13.24 -3.08
CA LEU A 64 -1.83 -13.72 -4.34
C LEU A 64 -0.62 -14.66 -4.16
N ASP A 65 -0.04 -14.76 -2.97
CA ASP A 65 1.03 -15.72 -2.66
C ASP A 65 0.50 -17.03 -2.07
N GLY A 66 -0.82 -17.18 -1.95
CA GLY A 66 -1.47 -18.37 -1.37
C GLY A 66 -1.37 -18.44 0.16
N HIS A 67 -0.82 -17.42 0.83
CA HIS A 67 -0.61 -17.41 2.27
C HIS A 67 -1.34 -16.22 2.92
N PHE A 68 -1.88 -16.41 4.12
CA PHE A 68 -2.38 -15.27 4.89
C PHE A 68 -1.19 -14.42 5.36
N PRO A 69 -1.21 -13.09 5.15
CA PRO A 69 -0.15 -12.24 5.64
C PRO A 69 -0.10 -12.32 7.16
N ALA A 70 1.11 -12.42 7.71
CA ALA A 70 1.36 -12.40 9.15
C ALA A 70 1.22 -10.97 9.73
N HIS A 71 0.11 -10.32 9.40
CA HIS A 71 -0.22 -8.95 9.78
C HIS A 71 -1.55 -8.99 10.54
N PRO A 72 -1.57 -8.68 11.84
CA PRO A 72 -2.78 -8.73 12.64
C PRO A 72 -3.97 -8.01 11.99
N HIS A 73 -5.15 -8.60 12.10
CA HIS A 73 -6.42 -8.12 11.51
C HIS A 73 -6.51 -8.11 9.97
N LEU A 74 -5.44 -8.36 9.22
CA LEU A 74 -5.54 -8.46 7.74
C LEU A 74 -6.12 -9.80 7.26
N CYS A 75 -6.34 -10.76 8.17
CA CYS A 75 -7.10 -11.99 7.91
C CYS A 75 -8.62 -11.80 8.03
N ASP A 76 -9.10 -10.65 8.55
CA ASP A 76 -10.52 -10.33 8.65
C ASP A 76 -10.99 -9.67 7.34
N ASP A 77 -11.38 -10.51 6.38
CA ASP A 77 -11.74 -10.08 5.03
C ASP A 77 -12.91 -9.08 5.01
N GLU A 78 -13.88 -9.24 5.92
CA GLU A 78 -15.05 -8.35 6.00
C GLU A 78 -14.65 -6.96 6.48
N ARG A 79 -13.85 -6.89 7.57
CA ARG A 79 -13.33 -5.63 8.08
C ARG A 79 -12.43 -4.92 7.07
N VAL A 80 -11.55 -5.66 6.40
CA VAL A 80 -10.69 -5.09 5.36
C VAL A 80 -11.53 -4.53 4.22
N ARG A 81 -12.49 -5.32 3.70
CA ARG A 81 -13.35 -4.91 2.59
C ARG A 81 -14.20 -3.70 2.93
N SER A 82 -14.80 -3.64 4.13
CA SER A 82 -15.68 -2.54 4.51
C SER A 82 -14.94 -1.19 4.53
N HIS A 83 -13.72 -1.15 5.08
CA HIS A 83 -12.90 0.07 5.07
C HIS A 83 -12.48 0.48 3.65
N ILE A 84 -12.04 -0.47 2.82
CA ILE A 84 -11.67 -0.20 1.43
C ILE A 84 -12.87 0.36 0.65
N GLU A 85 -14.04 -0.28 0.77
CA GLU A 85 -15.27 0.17 0.09
C GLU A 85 -15.67 1.57 0.54
N ALA A 86 -15.63 1.87 1.84
CA ALA A 86 -15.94 3.21 2.35
C ALA A 86 -15.03 4.30 1.76
N ILE A 87 -13.71 4.06 1.76
CA ILE A 87 -12.71 5.01 1.22
C ILE A 87 -12.92 5.20 -0.28
N LYS A 88 -13.06 4.11 -1.04
CA LYS A 88 -13.22 4.18 -2.50
C LYS A 88 -14.55 4.79 -2.91
N CYS A 89 -15.63 4.51 -2.20
CA CYS A 89 -16.93 5.15 -2.46
C CYS A 89 -16.83 6.67 -2.33
N ALA A 90 -16.20 7.17 -1.27
CA ALA A 90 -16.00 8.61 -1.08
C ALA A 90 -15.11 9.22 -2.18
N LEU A 91 -14.02 8.53 -2.56
CA LEU A 91 -13.15 8.98 -3.65
C LEU A 91 -13.89 9.01 -4.99
N PHE A 92 -14.62 7.96 -5.36
CA PHE A 92 -15.38 7.92 -6.60
C PHE A 92 -16.47 8.97 -6.67
N GLN A 93 -17.15 9.28 -5.56
CA GLN A 93 -18.16 10.33 -5.52
C GLN A 93 -17.58 11.66 -6.05
N TYR A 94 -16.43 12.07 -5.51
CA TYR A 94 -15.81 13.33 -5.93
C TYR A 94 -15.11 13.24 -7.30
N THR A 95 -14.58 12.07 -7.68
CA THR A 95 -14.03 11.89 -9.03
C THR A 95 -15.14 12.00 -10.09
N LEU A 96 -16.32 11.42 -9.85
CA LEU A 96 -17.49 11.55 -10.73
C LEU A 96 -17.98 12.98 -10.83
N GLU A 97 -17.98 13.73 -9.73
CA GLU A 97 -18.25 15.17 -9.74
C GLU A 97 -17.26 15.91 -10.66
N GLY A 98 -15.96 15.58 -10.59
CA GLY A 98 -14.94 16.11 -11.49
C GLY A 98 -15.19 15.75 -12.96
N CYS A 99 -15.54 14.49 -13.26
CA CYS A 99 -15.92 14.07 -14.61
C CYS A 99 -17.13 14.86 -15.13
N LYS A 100 -18.14 15.08 -14.28
CA LYS A 100 -19.33 15.86 -14.65
C LYS A 100 -18.97 17.27 -15.10
N PHE A 101 -18.12 17.98 -14.34
CA PHE A 101 -17.64 19.31 -14.75
C PHE A 101 -16.90 19.30 -16.09
N LEU A 102 -16.11 18.26 -16.36
CA LEU A 102 -15.40 18.14 -17.65
C LEU A 102 -16.37 17.87 -18.80
N VAL A 103 -17.39 17.03 -18.58
CA VAL A 103 -18.43 16.74 -19.58
C VAL A 103 -19.27 18.00 -19.87
N GLU A 104 -19.63 18.77 -18.85
CA GLU A 104 -20.31 20.06 -18.99
C GLU A 104 -19.47 21.06 -19.81
N ARG A 105 -18.15 21.12 -19.58
CA ARG A 105 -17.23 21.97 -20.37
C ARG A 105 -17.12 21.53 -21.84
N ALA A 106 -17.31 20.25 -22.10
CA ALA A 106 -17.30 19.69 -23.45
C ALA A 106 -18.66 19.79 -24.17
N ASP A 107 -19.70 20.32 -23.51
CA ASP A 107 -21.08 20.41 -24.01
C ASP A 107 -21.64 19.06 -24.51
N ASN A 108 -21.24 17.96 -23.85
CA ASN A 108 -21.70 16.62 -24.22
C ASN A 108 -22.91 16.20 -23.37
N ASN A 109 -24.10 16.64 -23.81
CA ASN A 109 -25.36 16.39 -23.11
C ASN A 109 -25.72 14.90 -23.01
N LEU A 110 -25.30 14.07 -23.98
CA LEU A 110 -25.53 12.63 -23.95
C LEU A 110 -24.78 11.98 -22.77
N LEU A 111 -23.46 12.23 -22.68
CA LEU A 111 -22.66 11.72 -21.55
C LEU A 111 -23.08 12.33 -20.22
N LEU A 112 -23.57 13.58 -20.20
CA LEU A 112 -24.03 14.21 -18.97
C LEU A 112 -25.25 13.49 -18.37
N SER A 113 -26.17 13.06 -19.21
CA SER A 113 -27.37 12.32 -18.77
C SER A 113 -27.03 10.94 -18.22
N SER A 114 -25.93 10.31 -18.65
CA SER A 114 -25.60 8.94 -18.25
C SER A 114 -25.03 8.81 -16.84
N PHE A 115 -24.58 9.90 -16.18
CA PHE A 115 -24.01 9.82 -14.83
C PHE A 115 -24.99 9.27 -13.79
N SER A 116 -26.26 9.66 -13.85
CA SER A 116 -27.26 9.27 -12.84
C SER A 116 -27.73 7.83 -13.03
N ASP A 117 -27.89 7.42 -14.30
CA ASP A 117 -28.46 6.11 -14.64
C ASP A 117 -27.39 5.01 -14.75
N HIS A 118 -26.14 5.38 -15.00
CA HIS A 118 -25.03 4.45 -15.26
C HIS A 118 -23.78 4.75 -14.41
N GLU A 119 -23.96 5.17 -13.16
CA GLU A 119 -22.85 5.52 -12.25
C GLU A 119 -21.76 4.42 -12.14
N LEU A 120 -22.17 3.16 -12.06
CA LEU A 120 -21.23 2.03 -11.96
C LEU A 120 -20.41 1.83 -13.24
N LEU A 121 -20.96 2.18 -14.40
CA LEU A 121 -20.26 2.13 -15.68
C LEU A 121 -19.16 3.20 -15.75
N TRP A 122 -19.46 4.41 -15.27
CA TRP A 122 -18.47 5.48 -15.11
C TRP A 122 -17.37 5.08 -14.12
N LYS A 123 -17.72 4.52 -12.95
CA LYS A 123 -16.73 4.02 -11.99
C LYS A 123 -15.84 2.95 -12.62
N ALA A 124 -16.40 2.01 -13.37
CA ALA A 124 -15.65 0.99 -14.08
C ALA A 124 -14.66 1.61 -15.08
N ALA A 125 -15.11 2.57 -15.89
CA ALA A 125 -14.30 3.23 -16.90
C ALA A 125 -13.16 4.04 -16.26
N ILE A 126 -13.43 4.81 -15.21
CA ILE A 126 -12.43 5.55 -14.44
C ILE A 126 -11.40 4.60 -13.81
N SER A 127 -11.86 3.47 -13.26
CA SER A 127 -11.02 2.55 -12.48
C SER A 127 -9.87 1.93 -13.26
N VAL A 128 -10.02 1.81 -14.59
CA VAL A 128 -9.02 1.22 -15.49
C VAL A 128 -8.22 2.24 -16.28
N GLN A 129 -8.36 3.51 -15.94
CA GLN A 129 -7.47 4.56 -16.42
C GLN A 129 -6.17 4.52 -15.63
N LYS A 130 -5.05 4.67 -16.34
CA LYS A 130 -3.73 4.67 -15.73
C LYS A 130 -3.49 6.02 -15.07
N TYR A 131 -3.25 6.01 -13.76
CA TYR A 131 -2.88 7.19 -13.00
C TYR A 131 -1.48 6.98 -12.40
N GLY A 132 -0.47 7.53 -13.07
CA GLY A 132 0.93 7.24 -12.77
C GLY A 132 1.25 5.76 -13.05
N VAL A 133 1.36 4.96 -11.97
CA VAL A 133 1.59 3.51 -12.02
C VAL A 133 0.45 2.69 -11.41
N ILE A 134 -0.67 3.34 -11.07
CA ILE A 134 -1.80 2.72 -10.38
C ILE A 134 -3.05 2.76 -11.28
N PHE A 135 -3.78 1.65 -11.26
CA PHE A 135 -5.16 1.57 -11.72
C PHE A 135 -6.05 1.44 -10.49
N MET A 136 -7.09 2.27 -10.38
CA MET A 136 -7.98 2.24 -9.22
C MET A 136 -8.81 0.95 -9.11
N ALA A 137 -8.80 0.10 -10.14
CA ALA A 137 -9.48 -1.19 -10.15
C ALA A 137 -8.79 -2.24 -9.27
N ALA A 138 -9.55 -2.97 -8.46
CA ALA A 138 -9.11 -4.23 -7.84
C ALA A 138 -9.68 -5.45 -8.58
N ARG A 139 -8.99 -6.60 -8.52
CA ARG A 139 -9.41 -7.87 -9.15
C ARG A 139 -10.84 -8.28 -8.79
N SER A 140 -11.18 -8.18 -7.51
CA SER A 140 -12.50 -8.57 -6.98
C SER A 140 -13.61 -7.66 -7.52
N GLU A 141 -13.37 -6.36 -7.64
CA GLU A 141 -14.32 -5.39 -8.21
C GLU A 141 -14.51 -5.61 -9.70
N CYS A 142 -13.42 -5.78 -10.45
CA CYS A 142 -13.48 -6.10 -11.86
C CYS A 142 -14.29 -7.37 -12.11
N ARG A 143 -14.05 -8.42 -11.32
CA ARG A 143 -14.74 -9.70 -11.47
C ARG A 143 -16.22 -9.65 -11.07
N LYS A 144 -16.53 -9.05 -9.92
CA LYS A 144 -17.87 -9.11 -9.31
C LYS A 144 -18.80 -7.97 -9.72
N LYS A 145 -18.25 -6.80 -10.04
CA LYS A 145 -19.03 -5.57 -10.29
C LYS A 145 -18.81 -5.03 -11.70
N PHE A 146 -17.57 -4.71 -12.09
CA PHE A 146 -17.33 -3.93 -13.31
C PHE A 146 -17.50 -4.73 -14.60
N LEU A 147 -16.95 -5.95 -14.72
CA LEU A 147 -17.03 -6.72 -15.96
C LEU A 147 -18.49 -7.02 -16.38
N PRO A 148 -19.38 -7.50 -15.48
CA PRO A 148 -20.80 -7.70 -15.83
C PRO A 148 -21.49 -6.42 -16.28
N THR A 149 -21.25 -5.30 -15.58
CA THR A 149 -21.84 -3.99 -15.92
C THR A 149 -21.37 -3.49 -17.28
N VAL A 150 -20.08 -3.59 -17.57
CA VAL A 150 -19.53 -3.16 -18.86
C VAL A 150 -20.04 -4.03 -20.00
N GLN A 151 -20.17 -5.35 -19.80
CA GLN A 151 -20.73 -6.25 -20.80
C GLN A 151 -22.21 -5.96 -21.12
N SER A 152 -22.96 -5.41 -20.16
CA SER A 152 -24.37 -5.05 -20.38
C SER A 152 -24.56 -3.80 -21.24
N ASP A 153 -23.55 -2.91 -21.32
CA ASP A 153 -23.60 -1.69 -22.13
C ASP A 153 -22.21 -1.30 -22.65
N LEU A 154 -21.71 -2.08 -23.60
CA LEU A 154 -20.38 -1.89 -24.20
C LEU A 154 -20.27 -0.59 -25.00
N HIS A 155 -21.38 -0.13 -25.60
CA HIS A 155 -21.39 1.07 -26.43
C HIS A 155 -21.17 2.31 -25.58
N LEU A 156 -21.99 2.50 -24.54
CA LEU A 156 -21.83 3.63 -23.64
C LEU A 156 -20.48 3.59 -22.91
N PHE A 157 -19.99 2.40 -22.53
CA PHE A 157 -18.66 2.26 -21.94
C PHE A 157 -17.55 2.77 -22.88
N ALA A 158 -17.62 2.43 -24.16
CA ALA A 158 -16.64 2.90 -25.15
C ALA A 158 -16.69 4.42 -25.32
N GLU A 159 -17.88 5.03 -25.33
CA GLU A 159 -18.02 6.50 -25.38
C GLU A 159 -17.42 7.18 -24.15
N ILE A 160 -17.67 6.62 -22.95
CA ILE A 160 -17.09 7.11 -21.70
C ILE A 160 -15.56 6.99 -21.74
N ASP A 161 -15.03 5.85 -22.18
CA ASP A 161 -13.58 5.61 -22.26
C ASP A 161 -12.89 6.58 -23.23
N VAL A 162 -13.49 6.83 -24.39
CA VAL A 162 -13.00 7.83 -25.35
C VAL A 162 -12.94 9.21 -24.71
N PHE A 163 -14.01 9.62 -24.01
CA PHE A 163 -14.05 10.90 -23.31
C PHE A 163 -12.99 11.00 -22.20
N LEU A 164 -12.82 9.94 -21.40
CA LEU A 164 -11.87 9.91 -20.29
C LEU A 164 -10.41 9.91 -20.78
N SER A 165 -10.14 9.28 -21.91
CA SER A 165 -8.83 9.23 -22.55
C SER A 165 -8.48 10.55 -23.26
N ASP A 166 -9.48 11.28 -23.76
CA ASP A 166 -9.26 12.57 -24.40
C ASP A 166 -8.65 13.58 -23.41
N ASN A 167 -7.57 14.24 -23.84
CA ASN A 167 -6.84 15.25 -23.06
C ASN A 167 -6.57 14.88 -21.58
N ASN A 168 -6.41 13.57 -21.29
CA ASN A 168 -6.25 13.01 -19.95
C ASN A 168 -7.37 13.42 -18.97
N ASN A 169 -8.62 13.47 -19.43
CA ASN A 169 -9.79 13.81 -18.59
C ASN A 169 -9.91 12.92 -17.35
N ALA A 170 -9.54 11.64 -17.44
CA ALA A 170 -9.48 10.74 -16.29
C ALA A 170 -8.54 11.25 -15.19
N ILE A 171 -7.32 11.66 -15.57
CA ILE A 171 -6.31 12.15 -14.61
C ILE A 171 -6.78 13.46 -13.99
N ARG A 172 -7.34 14.37 -14.80
CA ARG A 172 -7.92 15.64 -14.32
C ARG A 172 -9.02 15.40 -13.30
N ALA A 173 -9.93 14.46 -13.58
CA ALA A 173 -11.02 14.11 -12.68
C ALA A 173 -10.52 13.45 -11.38
N ILE A 174 -9.53 12.55 -11.46
CA ILE A 174 -8.93 11.94 -10.26
C ILE A 174 -8.19 13.00 -9.42
N ASN A 175 -7.46 13.91 -10.07
CA ASN A 175 -6.81 15.04 -9.39
C ASN A 175 -7.82 15.87 -8.61
N TYR A 176 -8.96 16.19 -9.22
CA TYR A 176 -10.09 16.86 -8.58
C TYR A 176 -10.65 16.03 -7.43
N GLY A 177 -10.92 14.75 -7.67
CA GLY A 177 -11.55 13.84 -6.71
C GLY A 177 -10.75 13.73 -5.41
N VAL A 178 -9.44 13.49 -5.50
CA VAL A 178 -8.55 13.42 -4.32
C VAL A 178 -8.51 14.76 -3.58
N HIS A 179 -8.33 15.87 -4.31
CA HIS A 179 -8.27 17.20 -3.70
C HIS A 179 -9.57 17.58 -2.99
N ARG A 180 -10.71 17.33 -3.63
CA ARG A 180 -12.03 17.58 -3.08
C ARG A 180 -12.34 16.68 -1.89
N LEU A 181 -11.94 15.42 -1.92
CA LEU A 181 -12.09 14.49 -0.81
C LEU A 181 -11.36 14.99 0.45
N VAL A 182 -10.10 15.39 0.31
CA VAL A 182 -9.32 15.93 1.45
C VAL A 182 -9.91 17.24 1.97
N LYS A 183 -10.43 18.12 1.10
CA LYS A 183 -11.10 19.36 1.54
C LYS A 183 -12.55 19.16 2.03
N SER A 184 -13.07 17.93 2.00
CA SER A 184 -14.43 17.63 2.45
C SER A 184 -14.49 17.36 3.96
N SER A 185 -15.70 17.18 4.50
CA SER A 185 -15.89 16.72 5.88
C SER A 185 -15.77 15.19 6.04
N THR A 186 -15.38 14.46 4.99
CA THR A 186 -15.24 13.00 5.03
C THR A 186 -14.08 12.57 5.93
N PHE A 187 -13.01 13.38 5.95
CA PHE A 187 -11.83 13.09 6.74
C PHE A 187 -11.62 14.12 7.85
N THR A 188 -11.10 13.65 8.98
CA THR A 188 -10.34 14.50 9.90
C THR A 188 -8.97 14.72 9.28
N VAL A 189 -8.57 15.99 9.12
CA VAL A 189 -7.34 16.36 8.40
C VAL A 189 -6.41 17.16 9.30
N ASP A 190 -5.25 16.59 9.58
CA ASP A 190 -4.16 17.26 10.27
C ASP A 190 -3.26 17.96 9.24
N TYR A 191 -3.23 19.28 9.29
CA TYR A 191 -2.33 20.06 8.43
C TYR A 191 -0.93 20.13 9.03
N GLN A 192 0.02 19.41 8.43
CA GLN A 192 1.39 19.26 8.93
C GLN A 192 2.41 19.73 7.88
N THR A 193 3.41 20.48 8.31
CA THR A 193 4.42 21.06 7.40
C THR A 193 5.74 20.27 7.37
N ARG A 194 6.05 19.50 8.42
CA ARG A 194 7.26 18.66 8.52
C ARG A 194 6.94 17.22 8.13
N LEU A 195 7.89 16.58 7.44
CA LEU A 195 7.97 15.13 7.16
C LEU A 195 6.94 14.50 6.20
N ILE A 196 5.79 15.13 5.92
CA ILE A 196 4.95 14.72 4.77
C ILE A 196 5.67 15.12 3.50
N PRO A 197 5.80 14.29 2.45
CA PRO A 197 6.24 14.73 1.11
C PRO A 197 5.22 15.67 0.41
N PRO A 198 5.61 16.42 -0.63
CA PRO A 198 4.63 17.11 -1.47
C PRO A 198 3.66 16.12 -2.12
N ASN A 199 2.38 16.50 -2.20
CA ASN A 199 1.29 15.74 -2.82
C ASN A 199 1.06 14.33 -2.23
N ALA A 200 1.50 14.11 -1.00
CA ALA A 200 1.32 12.85 -0.29
C ALA A 200 0.29 13.00 0.84
N ILE A 201 -0.40 11.92 1.14
CA ILE A 201 -1.36 11.76 2.23
C ILE A 201 -0.78 10.74 3.20
N SER A 202 -0.50 11.18 4.43
CA SER A 202 -0.08 10.28 5.50
C SER A 202 -1.30 9.77 6.26
N ALA A 203 -1.54 8.47 6.24
CA ALA A 203 -2.69 7.86 6.91
C ALA A 203 -2.43 7.69 8.41
N ILE A 204 -3.30 8.22 9.27
CA ILE A 204 -3.18 8.08 10.73
C ILE A 204 -4.10 6.98 11.24
N GLY A 205 -5.35 6.94 10.76
CA GLY A 205 -6.35 5.98 11.21
C GLY A 205 -7.64 6.07 10.41
N VAL A 206 -8.73 5.59 11.00
CA VAL A 206 -10.06 5.59 10.35
C VAL A 206 -10.47 7.02 10.00
N SER A 207 -10.57 7.30 8.70
CA SER A 207 -10.92 8.62 8.17
C SER A 207 -10.08 9.77 8.76
N HIS A 208 -8.84 9.49 9.19
CA HIS A 208 -7.93 10.47 9.77
C HIS A 208 -6.62 10.45 9.01
N ILE A 209 -6.29 11.60 8.40
CA ILE A 209 -5.11 11.77 7.58
C ILE A 209 -4.34 13.01 8.00
N ALA A 210 -3.08 13.07 7.60
CA ALA A 210 -2.29 14.28 7.61
C ALA A 210 -1.81 14.63 6.20
N VAL A 211 -1.84 15.92 5.89
CA VAL A 211 -1.41 16.46 4.58
C VAL A 211 -0.65 17.77 4.78
N ARG A 212 0.10 18.19 3.75
CA ARG A 212 0.64 19.54 3.72
C ARG A 212 -0.46 20.53 3.37
N ALA A 213 -0.62 21.57 4.19
CA ALA A 213 -1.59 22.64 3.92
C ALA A 213 -1.44 23.22 2.50
N LYS A 214 -0.20 23.51 2.10
CA LYS A 214 0.13 24.12 0.80
C LYS A 214 -0.41 23.36 -0.41
N ASP A 215 -0.51 22.04 -0.33
CA ASP A 215 -0.94 21.21 -1.45
C ASP A 215 -2.47 21.31 -1.67
N PHE A 216 -3.22 21.83 -0.68
CA PHE A 216 -4.68 21.94 -0.67
C PHE A 216 -5.20 23.38 -0.46
N GLU A 217 -4.33 24.39 -0.57
CA GLU A 217 -4.69 25.82 -0.41
C GLU A 217 -5.65 26.31 -1.51
N LYS A 218 -5.56 25.73 -2.71
CA LYS A 218 -6.33 26.16 -3.89
C LYS A 218 -7.76 25.62 -3.86
N GLU A 219 -8.60 26.13 -4.77
CA GLU A 219 -9.92 25.54 -5.02
C GLU A 219 -9.82 24.25 -5.83
N SER A 220 -10.63 23.24 -5.48
CA SER A 220 -10.58 21.92 -6.12
C SER A 220 -10.79 22.00 -7.63
N ILE A 221 -11.64 22.92 -8.10
CA ILE A 221 -11.96 23.07 -9.53
C ILE A 221 -10.70 23.36 -10.38
N LEU A 222 -9.66 23.98 -9.80
CA LEU A 222 -8.41 24.26 -10.48
C LEU A 222 -7.59 22.99 -10.74
N MET A 223 -7.87 21.89 -10.04
CA MET A 223 -7.21 20.61 -10.28
C MET A 223 -7.59 20.02 -11.65
N LEU A 224 -8.77 20.36 -12.18
CA LEU A 224 -9.20 19.95 -13.51
C LEU A 224 -8.31 20.48 -14.64
N GLU A 225 -7.48 21.48 -14.37
CA GLU A 225 -6.50 22.01 -15.34
C GLU A 225 -5.24 21.14 -15.47
N ASN A 226 -5.02 20.19 -14.56
CA ASN A 226 -3.81 19.39 -14.50
C ASN A 226 -4.01 18.03 -15.18
N ALA A 227 -3.39 17.87 -16.36
CA ALA A 227 -3.42 16.63 -17.14
C ALA A 227 -2.42 15.56 -16.67
N SER A 228 -1.62 15.85 -15.64
CA SER A 228 -0.61 14.93 -15.08
C SER A 228 -1.00 14.48 -13.68
N PRO A 229 -0.66 13.24 -13.27
CA PRO A 229 -0.90 12.76 -11.92
C PRO A 229 -0.22 13.67 -10.89
N LEU A 230 -0.98 14.20 -9.93
CA LEU A 230 -0.45 15.05 -8.85
C LEU A 230 -0.17 14.24 -7.59
N TRP A 231 -1.14 13.42 -7.19
CA TRP A 231 -1.17 12.65 -5.94
C TRP A 231 -0.50 11.28 -6.06
N ASP A 232 -0.06 10.70 -4.95
CA ASP A 232 0.30 9.27 -4.91
C ASP A 232 -0.92 8.44 -4.48
N LEU A 233 -1.54 7.72 -5.42
CA LEU A 233 -2.70 6.89 -5.08
C LEU A 233 -2.35 5.71 -4.17
N HIS A 234 -1.08 5.34 -4.03
CA HIS A 234 -0.65 4.34 -3.05
C HIS A 234 -1.01 4.74 -1.62
N ASP A 235 -1.13 6.04 -1.33
CA ASP A 235 -1.52 6.54 -0.02
C ASP A 235 -2.90 6.06 0.45
N PHE A 236 -3.79 5.69 -0.47
CA PHE A 236 -5.08 5.08 -0.12
C PHE A 236 -4.94 3.61 0.34
N ALA A 237 -3.87 2.91 -0.05
CA ALA A 237 -3.53 1.61 0.54
C ALA A 237 -3.05 1.78 1.99
N HIS A 238 -2.24 2.82 2.26
CA HIS A 238 -1.91 3.20 3.63
C HIS A 238 -3.15 3.57 4.45
N LEU A 239 -4.08 4.35 3.89
CA LEU A 239 -5.32 4.71 4.57
C LEU A 239 -6.20 3.49 4.87
N SER A 240 -6.25 2.54 3.95
CA SER A 240 -6.97 1.28 4.15
C SER A 240 -6.35 0.47 5.28
N ALA A 241 -5.02 0.32 5.30
CA ALA A 241 -4.32 -0.38 6.38
C ALA A 241 -4.51 0.31 7.74
N ALA A 242 -4.29 1.63 7.80
CA ALA A 242 -4.46 2.42 9.02
C ALA A 242 -5.91 2.39 9.52
N SER A 243 -6.90 2.33 8.63
CA SER A 243 -8.30 2.19 9.03
C SER A 243 -8.61 0.82 9.65
N VAL A 244 -7.95 -0.25 9.19
CA VAL A 244 -8.09 -1.58 9.78
C VAL A 244 -7.54 -1.61 11.20
N ALA A 245 -6.32 -1.11 11.44
CA ALA A 245 -5.75 -1.06 12.78
C ALA A 245 -4.81 0.14 12.98
N PRO A 246 -5.34 1.29 13.43
CA PRO A 246 -4.59 2.54 13.54
C PRO A 246 -3.30 2.43 14.37
N ASN A 247 -3.33 1.73 15.51
CA ASN A 247 -2.17 1.63 16.40
C ASN A 247 -1.01 0.81 15.80
N LEU A 248 -1.34 -0.14 14.92
CA LEU A 248 -0.37 -0.97 14.21
C LEU A 248 0.16 -0.30 12.94
N TYR A 249 -0.76 0.19 12.11
CA TYR A 249 -0.51 0.57 10.72
C TYR A 249 -0.68 2.06 10.43
N GLY A 250 -1.08 2.86 11.42
CA GLY A 250 -1.12 4.31 11.32
C GLY A 250 0.26 4.95 11.30
N SER A 251 0.37 6.05 10.58
CA SER A 251 1.57 6.86 10.51
C SER A 251 1.91 7.45 11.88
N LYS A 252 3.14 7.21 12.31
CA LYS A 252 3.69 7.72 13.57
C LYS A 252 4.56 8.97 13.37
N TYR A 253 4.49 9.59 12.18
CA TYR A 253 5.42 10.65 11.78
C TYR A 253 5.35 11.87 12.70
N PHE A 254 4.15 12.37 12.97
CA PHE A 254 3.92 13.58 13.77
C PHE A 254 3.96 13.33 15.28
N PRO A 255 3.36 12.25 15.81
CA PRO A 255 3.43 12.03 17.25
C PRO A 255 4.84 11.63 17.73
N HIS A 256 5.68 11.03 16.87
CA HIS A 256 6.99 10.49 17.28
C HIS A 256 8.16 10.84 16.36
N LEU A 257 8.10 10.58 15.03
CA LEU A 257 9.28 10.78 14.14
C LEU A 257 9.79 12.23 14.16
N VAL A 258 8.89 13.21 14.24
CA VAL A 258 9.24 14.64 14.27
C VAL A 258 10.09 15.05 15.48
N LYS A 259 10.02 14.26 16.56
CA LYS A 259 10.79 14.46 17.79
C LYS A 259 12.20 13.88 17.70
N LEU A 260 12.46 12.98 16.74
CA LEU A 260 13.78 12.38 16.58
C LEU A 260 14.80 13.37 16.00
N PRO A 261 16.10 13.20 16.30
CA PRO A 261 17.18 13.96 15.69
C PRO A 261 17.15 13.94 14.16
N SER A 262 17.59 15.03 13.53
CA SER A 262 17.58 15.19 12.07
C SER A 262 18.29 14.04 11.34
N LYS A 263 19.40 13.55 11.90
CA LYS A 263 20.16 12.39 11.37
C LYS A 263 19.30 11.11 11.29
N LEU A 264 18.44 10.85 12.28
CA LEU A 264 17.54 9.70 12.27
C LEU A 264 16.36 9.92 11.33
N THR A 265 15.78 11.13 11.31
CA THR A 265 14.71 11.43 10.33
C THR A 265 15.19 11.36 8.89
N ALA A 266 16.48 11.60 8.62
CA ALA A 266 17.08 11.45 7.30
C ALA A 266 17.10 9.99 6.80
N LEU A 267 17.06 9.01 7.71
CA LEU A 267 16.90 7.60 7.34
C LEU A 267 15.55 7.31 6.69
N ILE A 268 14.49 8.03 7.09
CA ILE A 268 13.15 7.87 6.49
C ILE A 268 12.99 8.77 5.26
N ARG A 269 13.49 10.00 5.32
CA ARG A 269 13.33 11.00 4.24
C ARG A 269 14.18 10.72 3.00
N SER A 270 15.23 9.91 3.13
CA SER A 270 16.11 9.50 2.03
C SER A 270 16.64 10.64 1.15
N PRO A 271 17.25 11.69 1.75
CA PRO A 271 17.79 12.79 0.96
C PRO A 271 18.91 12.28 0.04
N LYS A 272 18.95 12.83 -1.18
CA LYS A 272 19.97 12.51 -2.20
C LYS A 272 20.08 11.01 -2.56
N MET A 273 19.03 10.22 -2.34
CA MET A 273 19.08 8.77 -2.59
C MET A 273 19.50 8.40 -4.02
N LYS A 274 19.17 9.22 -5.02
CA LYS A 274 19.50 8.99 -6.44
C LYS A 274 20.91 9.45 -6.85
N THR A 275 21.78 9.74 -5.90
CA THR A 275 23.14 10.25 -6.18
C THR A 275 24.19 9.15 -6.02
N ALA A 276 25.40 9.40 -6.52
CA ALA A 276 26.50 8.43 -6.42
C ALA A 276 27.03 8.23 -4.99
N ASP A 277 26.69 9.13 -4.07
CA ASP A 277 27.03 9.05 -2.66
C ASP A 277 25.84 9.50 -1.81
N PRO A 278 24.82 8.64 -1.65
CA PRO A 278 23.65 8.98 -0.88
C PRO A 278 24.01 9.09 0.61
N GLU A 279 23.42 10.06 1.31
CA GLU A 279 23.68 10.29 2.73
C GLU A 279 22.33 10.44 3.47
N PRO A 280 21.93 9.46 4.32
CA PRO A 280 22.64 8.23 4.68
C PRO A 280 22.53 7.11 3.62
N ARG A 281 23.58 6.29 3.52
CA ARG A 281 23.73 5.19 2.54
C ARG A 281 22.78 4.01 2.72
N PHE A 282 22.04 3.98 3.82
CA PHE A 282 21.06 2.93 4.14
C PHE A 282 19.71 3.52 4.55
N SER A 283 19.41 4.74 4.11
CA SER A 283 18.05 5.27 4.23
C SER A 283 17.03 4.34 3.54
N ASP A 284 15.78 4.39 3.98
CA ASP A 284 14.71 3.50 3.53
C ASP A 284 14.56 3.50 2.00
N GLY A 285 14.52 4.70 1.40
CA GLY A 285 14.49 4.89 -0.05
C GLY A 285 15.74 4.42 -0.79
N VAL A 286 16.93 4.50 -0.19
CA VAL A 286 18.15 3.93 -0.82
C VAL A 286 18.03 2.40 -0.87
N VAL A 287 17.74 1.77 0.26
CA VAL A 287 17.66 0.30 0.31
C VAL A 287 16.51 -0.21 -0.57
N PHE A 288 15.33 0.40 -0.45
CA PHE A 288 14.15 -0.03 -1.19
C PHE A 288 14.23 0.30 -2.68
N SER A 289 14.47 1.56 -3.06
CA SER A 289 14.37 1.97 -4.47
C SER A 289 15.64 1.65 -5.26
N GLU A 290 16.81 1.83 -4.65
CA GLU A 290 18.08 1.82 -5.38
C GLU A 290 18.87 0.51 -5.26
N LEU A 291 18.80 -0.20 -4.12
CA LEU A 291 19.57 -1.44 -3.91
C LEU A 291 18.74 -2.70 -4.14
N LEU A 292 17.51 -2.75 -3.63
CA LEU A 292 16.63 -3.92 -3.79
C LEU A 292 16.10 -4.08 -5.22
N THR A 293 15.99 -2.99 -5.99
CA THR A 293 15.49 -3.08 -7.37
C THR A 293 16.44 -3.86 -8.29
N PRO A 294 17.75 -3.54 -8.40
CA PRO A 294 18.68 -4.33 -9.21
C PRO A 294 18.78 -5.79 -8.74
N LEU A 295 18.82 -6.02 -7.41
CA LEU A 295 18.85 -7.37 -6.85
C LEU A 295 17.64 -8.20 -7.29
N PHE A 296 16.43 -7.67 -7.08
CA PHE A 296 15.20 -8.35 -7.51
C PHE A 296 15.21 -8.63 -9.01
N THR A 297 15.56 -7.63 -9.83
CA THR A 297 15.58 -7.78 -11.29
C THR A 297 16.56 -8.86 -11.72
N SER A 298 17.76 -8.88 -11.17
CA SER A 298 18.77 -9.91 -11.49
C SER A 298 18.30 -11.32 -11.14
N GLU A 299 17.69 -11.50 -9.96
CA GLU A 299 17.16 -12.81 -9.54
C GLU A 299 16.01 -13.28 -10.44
N ILE A 300 15.08 -12.38 -10.80
CA ILE A 300 13.96 -12.74 -11.68
C ILE A 300 14.43 -13.07 -13.10
N GLU A 301 15.40 -12.33 -13.64
CA GLU A 301 15.96 -12.63 -14.95
C GLU A 301 16.71 -13.97 -14.95
N ALA A 302 17.41 -14.32 -13.87
CA ALA A 302 18.03 -15.64 -13.72
C ALA A 302 17.00 -16.77 -13.68
N VAL A 303 15.86 -16.56 -13.02
CA VAL A 303 14.72 -17.52 -13.06
C VAL A 303 14.18 -17.66 -14.48
N GLN A 304 13.98 -16.55 -15.19
CA GLN A 304 13.48 -16.56 -16.58
C GLN A 304 14.44 -17.25 -17.56
N ARG A 305 15.75 -17.20 -17.31
CA ARG A 305 16.78 -17.94 -18.07
C ARG A 305 16.91 -19.41 -17.64
N GLY A 306 16.20 -19.84 -16.58
CA GLY A 306 16.30 -21.19 -16.03
C GLY A 306 17.59 -21.46 -15.23
N GLU A 307 18.33 -20.41 -14.86
CA GLU A 307 19.58 -20.51 -14.09
C GLU A 307 19.33 -20.67 -12.58
N LYS A 308 18.17 -20.19 -12.11
CA LYS A 308 17.74 -20.23 -10.72
C LYS A 308 16.30 -20.68 -10.60
N VAL A 309 15.99 -21.18 -9.42
CA VAL A 309 14.64 -21.60 -9.04
C VAL A 309 14.29 -20.94 -7.73
N HIS A 310 13.22 -20.14 -7.72
CA HIS A 310 12.75 -19.45 -6.54
C HIS A 310 11.26 -19.67 -6.31
N THR A 311 10.88 -19.81 -5.04
CA THR A 311 9.52 -19.52 -4.57
C THR A 311 9.45 -18.06 -4.13
N TYR A 312 8.26 -17.50 -3.90
CA TYR A 312 8.12 -16.15 -3.33
C TYR A 312 8.88 -16.01 -2.00
N MET A 313 8.84 -17.05 -1.16
CA MET A 313 9.54 -17.08 0.12
C MET A 313 11.07 -17.19 -0.05
N SER A 314 11.56 -18.07 -0.94
CA SER A 314 13.01 -18.22 -1.11
C SER A 314 13.64 -17.00 -1.79
N LEU A 315 12.94 -16.35 -2.73
CA LEU A 315 13.34 -15.06 -3.28
C LEU A 315 13.40 -13.98 -2.19
N THR A 316 12.36 -13.88 -1.35
CA THR A 316 12.33 -12.93 -0.23
C THR A 316 13.51 -13.14 0.72
N ASN A 317 13.79 -14.39 1.12
CA ASN A 317 14.90 -14.73 1.99
C ASN A 317 16.25 -14.38 1.36
N THR A 318 16.42 -14.71 0.08
CA THR A 318 17.63 -14.44 -0.69
C THR A 318 17.93 -12.94 -0.70
N LEU A 319 16.96 -12.12 -1.13
CA LEU A 319 17.10 -10.66 -1.14
C LEU A 319 17.36 -10.09 0.26
N ALA A 320 16.69 -10.62 1.28
CA ALA A 320 16.89 -10.19 2.67
C ALA A 320 18.33 -10.45 3.16
N GLU A 321 18.95 -11.56 2.75
CA GLU A 321 20.34 -11.88 3.10
C GLU A 321 21.33 -10.92 2.44
N TYR A 322 21.14 -10.61 1.15
CA TYR A 322 21.95 -9.58 0.47
C TYR A 322 21.88 -8.23 1.20
N ILE A 323 20.68 -7.80 1.62
CA ILE A 323 20.50 -6.53 2.34
C ILE A 323 21.06 -6.61 3.76
N ALA A 324 20.86 -7.71 4.49
CA ALA A 324 21.40 -7.87 5.83
C ALA A 324 22.93 -7.82 5.83
N ASP A 325 23.58 -8.50 4.90
CA ASP A 325 25.04 -8.43 4.72
C ASP A 325 25.50 -7.01 4.38
N TYR A 326 24.77 -6.30 3.51
CA TYR A 326 25.06 -4.90 3.20
C TYR A 326 24.95 -4.01 4.43
N LEU A 327 23.86 -4.11 5.20
CA LEU A 327 23.64 -3.30 6.41
C LEU A 327 24.67 -3.59 7.51
N MET A 328 25.23 -4.80 7.52
CA MET A 328 26.32 -5.21 8.43
C MET A 328 27.72 -4.83 7.91
N GLY A 329 27.85 -4.16 6.78
CA GLY A 329 29.14 -3.77 6.20
C GLY A 329 29.95 -4.94 5.64
N ARG A 330 29.30 -6.07 5.36
CA ARG A 330 29.94 -7.31 4.85
C ARG A 330 29.93 -7.41 3.33
N ARG A 331 29.16 -6.55 2.66
CA ARG A 331 28.91 -6.60 1.22
C ARG A 331 28.66 -5.22 0.63
N GLU A 332 29.01 -5.06 -0.63
CA GLU A 332 28.58 -3.94 -1.47
C GLU A 332 27.45 -4.36 -2.41
N LEU A 333 26.55 -3.43 -2.73
CA LEU A 333 25.43 -3.65 -3.63
C LEU A 333 25.40 -2.62 -4.75
N GLN A 334 24.96 -3.03 -5.93
CA GLN A 334 24.84 -2.12 -7.07
C GLN A 334 23.70 -1.13 -6.85
N HIS A 335 24.01 0.15 -7.01
CA HIS A 335 23.06 1.25 -6.95
C HIS A 335 22.36 1.45 -8.30
N LEU A 336 21.03 1.32 -8.35
CA LEU A 336 20.23 1.38 -9.58
C LEU A 336 20.55 2.60 -10.44
N THR A 337 20.38 3.81 -9.90
CA THR A 337 20.49 5.04 -10.70
C THR A 337 21.90 5.28 -11.25
N THR A 338 22.93 4.85 -10.53
CA THR A 338 24.32 5.23 -10.86
C THR A 338 25.18 4.07 -11.34
N GLY A 339 24.71 2.84 -11.23
CA GLY A 339 25.46 1.61 -11.56
C GLY A 339 26.65 1.29 -10.63
N LYS A 340 27.05 2.23 -9.76
CA LYS A 340 28.16 2.06 -8.80
C LYS A 340 27.84 1.03 -7.72
N MET A 341 28.89 0.34 -7.26
CA MET A 341 28.82 -0.46 -6.04
C MET A 341 28.84 0.47 -4.82
N LEU A 342 27.83 0.33 -3.97
CA LEU A 342 27.68 1.06 -2.73
C LEU A 342 27.98 0.10 -1.57
N GLY A 343 28.84 0.52 -0.66
CA GLY A 343 29.11 -0.14 0.62
C GLY A 343 28.87 0.80 1.80
N VAL A 344 28.56 0.23 2.96
CA VAL A 344 28.54 0.96 4.24
C VAL A 344 29.88 0.78 4.94
N LYS A 345 30.42 1.84 5.54
CA LYS A 345 31.73 1.81 6.22
C LYS A 345 31.68 1.08 7.57
N HIS A 346 30.53 1.12 8.22
CA HIS A 346 30.29 0.52 9.52
C HIS A 346 28.93 -0.19 9.49
N PRO A 347 28.75 -1.26 10.28
CA PRO A 347 27.45 -1.84 10.50
C PRO A 347 26.44 -0.78 10.97
N ILE A 348 25.19 -0.93 10.54
CA ILE A 348 24.09 -0.10 11.03
C ILE A 348 24.01 -0.17 12.56
N ARG A 349 23.69 0.93 13.22
CA ARG A 349 23.56 0.96 14.69
C ARG A 349 22.15 0.52 15.13
N PRO A 350 21.98 -0.03 16.34
CA PRO A 350 20.68 -0.43 16.88
C PRO A 350 19.60 0.66 16.80
N VAL A 351 19.97 1.91 17.13
CA VAL A 351 19.06 3.06 17.05
C VAL A 351 18.60 3.39 15.62
N GLU A 352 19.47 3.19 14.63
CA GLU A 352 19.18 3.43 13.22
C GLU A 352 18.28 2.32 12.67
N LEU A 353 18.56 1.07 13.04
CA LEU A 353 17.75 -0.09 12.72
C LEU A 353 16.34 0.03 13.31
N ALA A 354 16.22 0.40 14.60
CA ALA A 354 14.93 0.61 15.25
C ALA A 354 14.12 1.73 14.58
N THR A 355 14.80 2.82 14.17
CA THR A 355 14.16 3.92 13.44
C THR A 355 13.57 3.45 12.11
N LEU A 356 14.35 2.68 11.34
CA LEU A 356 13.91 2.16 10.04
C LEU A 356 12.83 1.08 10.16
N ALA A 357 12.95 0.17 11.14
CA ALA A 357 12.01 -0.93 11.35
C ALA A 357 10.59 -0.43 11.65
N GLN A 358 10.45 0.64 12.43
CA GLN A 358 9.16 1.27 12.71
C GLN A 358 8.45 1.76 11.44
N ASN A 359 9.20 2.35 10.50
CA ASN A 359 8.65 2.79 9.22
C ASN A 359 8.20 1.61 8.37
N LYS A 360 8.91 0.48 8.47
CA LYS A 360 8.64 -0.66 7.61
C LYS A 360 7.29 -1.32 7.85
N ASN A 361 6.77 -1.26 9.08
CA ASN A 361 5.41 -1.71 9.38
C ASN A 361 4.32 -0.81 8.75
N TYR A 362 4.62 0.46 8.46
CA TYR A 362 3.71 1.34 7.72
C TYR A 362 3.74 1.04 6.22
N GLU A 363 4.94 0.90 5.65
CA GLU A 363 5.18 0.68 4.22
C GLU A 363 4.78 -0.72 3.73
N LEU A 364 5.21 -1.78 4.42
CA LEU A 364 4.96 -3.15 3.98
C LEU A 364 3.46 -3.46 3.95
N VAL A 365 2.74 -3.07 4.99
CA VAL A 365 1.32 -3.42 5.13
C VAL A 365 0.48 -2.75 4.05
N ALA A 366 0.85 -1.52 3.64
CA ALA A 366 0.24 -0.87 2.49
C ALA A 366 0.52 -1.62 1.18
N SER A 367 1.76 -2.06 0.94
CA SER A 367 2.11 -2.88 -0.24
C SER A 367 1.36 -4.22 -0.27
N GLU A 368 1.08 -4.82 0.88
CA GLU A 368 0.30 -6.06 0.98
C GLU A 368 -1.16 -5.78 0.61
N ILE A 369 -1.82 -4.88 1.35
CA ILE A 369 -3.26 -4.61 1.19
C ILE A 369 -3.58 -4.00 -0.18
N GLU A 370 -2.61 -3.35 -0.83
CA GLU A 370 -2.79 -2.70 -2.14
C GLU A 370 -3.47 -3.60 -3.16
N GLN A 371 -3.17 -4.90 -3.22
CA GLN A 371 -3.81 -5.83 -4.17
C GLN A 371 -5.34 -5.93 -4.04
N ARG A 372 -5.87 -5.53 -2.88
CA ARG A 372 -7.31 -5.46 -2.58
C ARG A 372 -7.90 -4.08 -2.82
N VAL A 373 -7.06 -3.04 -2.85
CA VAL A 373 -7.48 -1.65 -3.06
C VAL A 373 -7.44 -1.30 -4.55
N PHE A 374 -6.35 -1.66 -5.22
CA PHE A 374 -5.96 -1.23 -6.56
C PHE A 374 -5.22 -2.35 -7.31
N THR A 375 -4.88 -2.07 -8.57
CA THR A 375 -3.96 -2.88 -9.36
C THR A 375 -2.75 -2.03 -9.71
N ARG A 376 -1.55 -2.52 -9.39
CA ARG A 376 -0.31 -1.81 -9.69
C ARG A 376 0.22 -2.22 -11.06
N GLY A 377 0.32 -1.25 -11.96
CA GLY A 377 1.02 -1.35 -13.22
C GLY A 377 2.47 -0.86 -13.11
N GLY A 378 3.05 -0.50 -14.25
CA GLY A 378 4.39 0.05 -14.38
C GLY A 378 4.39 1.50 -14.84
N PRO A 379 5.58 2.11 -15.00
CA PRO A 379 5.72 3.35 -15.78
C PRO A 379 5.08 3.21 -17.17
N ALA A 380 4.58 4.31 -17.74
CA ALA A 380 4.06 4.30 -19.10
C ALA A 380 5.13 3.85 -20.10
N GLY A 381 4.77 2.94 -21.01
CA GLY A 381 5.67 2.36 -22.01
C GLY A 381 6.60 1.25 -21.49
N ASP A 382 6.55 0.89 -20.20
CA ASP A 382 7.35 -0.21 -19.68
C ASP A 382 6.84 -1.55 -20.21
N ALA A 383 7.72 -2.33 -20.85
CA ALA A 383 7.37 -3.60 -21.46
C ALA A 383 6.92 -4.68 -20.45
N LYS A 384 7.18 -4.49 -19.15
CA LYS A 384 6.75 -5.39 -18.07
C LYS A 384 5.37 -5.03 -17.51
N ASP A 385 4.73 -3.97 -18.00
CA ASP A 385 3.36 -3.60 -17.64
C ASP A 385 2.36 -4.24 -18.61
N ASP A 386 1.76 -5.36 -18.18
CA ASP A 386 0.78 -6.13 -18.95
C ASP A 386 -0.50 -5.32 -19.29
N LEU A 387 -0.77 -4.23 -18.57
CA LEU A 387 -2.02 -3.46 -18.69
C LEU A 387 -1.89 -2.27 -19.63
N ASP A 388 -0.68 -1.74 -19.84
CA ASP A 388 -0.45 -0.42 -20.47
C ASP A 388 -1.03 -0.36 -21.89
N LYS A 389 -0.82 -1.43 -22.68
CA LYS A 389 -1.21 -1.51 -24.09
C LYS A 389 -2.64 -1.99 -24.34
N LEU A 390 -3.34 -2.44 -23.30
CA LEU A 390 -4.70 -2.95 -23.42
C LEU A 390 -5.69 -1.79 -23.50
N SER A 391 -6.78 -1.94 -24.27
CA SER A 391 -7.93 -1.03 -24.18
C SER A 391 -8.59 -1.09 -22.79
N ALA A 392 -9.41 -0.10 -22.42
CA ALA A 392 -10.06 -0.10 -21.10
C ALA A 392 -10.90 -1.36 -20.85
N PHE A 393 -11.64 -1.84 -21.86
CA PHE A 393 -12.42 -3.07 -21.74
C PHE A 393 -11.52 -4.30 -21.55
N GLU A 394 -10.44 -4.40 -22.33
CA GLU A 394 -9.46 -5.49 -22.20
C GLU A 394 -8.76 -5.45 -20.84
N ARG A 395 -8.45 -4.27 -20.29
CA ARG A 395 -7.92 -4.11 -18.94
C ARG A 395 -8.89 -4.66 -17.90
N ILE A 396 -10.19 -4.30 -17.96
CA ILE A 396 -11.20 -4.84 -17.03
C ILE A 396 -11.26 -6.36 -17.12
N LYS A 397 -11.32 -6.90 -18.34
CA LYS A 397 -11.40 -8.35 -18.58
C LYS A 397 -10.14 -9.06 -18.04
N PHE A 398 -8.97 -8.50 -18.31
CA PHE A 398 -7.69 -9.03 -17.83
C PHE A 398 -7.64 -9.02 -16.31
N ILE A 399 -7.91 -7.88 -15.66
CA ILE A 399 -7.87 -7.74 -14.20
C ILE A 399 -8.89 -8.67 -13.52
N ALA A 400 -10.10 -8.80 -14.08
CA ALA A 400 -11.12 -9.72 -13.56
C ALA A 400 -10.66 -11.19 -13.61
N GLY A 401 -9.98 -11.59 -14.68
CA GLY A 401 -9.50 -12.95 -14.91
C GLY A 401 -8.13 -13.26 -14.29
N CYS A 402 -7.35 -12.24 -13.93
CA CYS A 402 -5.98 -12.38 -13.46
C CYS A 402 -5.92 -13.13 -12.12
N ARG A 403 -5.21 -14.26 -12.11
CA ARG A 403 -4.95 -15.08 -10.90
C ARG A 403 -3.48 -15.14 -10.54
N ARG A 404 -2.65 -14.30 -11.15
CA ARG A 404 -1.21 -14.18 -10.87
C ARG A 404 -0.86 -12.80 -10.36
N TRP A 405 0.33 -12.68 -9.76
CA TRP A 405 0.93 -11.38 -9.54
C TRP A 405 1.33 -10.74 -10.87
N LEU A 406 1.15 -9.44 -10.98
CA LEU A 406 1.80 -8.64 -12.02
C LEU A 406 3.23 -8.29 -11.59
N TYR A 407 4.08 -7.97 -12.55
CA TYR A 407 5.51 -7.70 -12.31
C TYR A 407 5.73 -6.67 -11.20
N PHE A 408 5.04 -5.53 -11.29
CA PHE A 408 5.24 -4.40 -10.38
C PHE A 408 4.63 -4.62 -9.00
N GLU A 409 3.50 -5.34 -8.91
CA GLU A 409 2.96 -5.83 -7.64
C GLU A 409 4.01 -6.71 -6.94
N MET A 410 4.49 -7.75 -7.66
CA MET A 410 5.40 -8.75 -7.09
C MET A 410 6.69 -8.11 -6.64
N ARG A 411 7.27 -7.28 -7.51
CA ARG A 411 8.48 -6.54 -7.23
C ARG A 411 8.34 -5.74 -5.95
N ASN A 412 7.31 -4.92 -5.81
CA ASN A 412 7.20 -4.04 -4.66
C ASN A 412 6.98 -4.84 -3.36
N THR A 413 6.06 -5.79 -3.35
CA THR A 413 5.76 -6.53 -2.12
C THR A 413 6.90 -7.44 -1.69
N ILE A 414 7.53 -8.18 -2.61
CA ILE A 414 8.70 -9.02 -2.29
C ILE A 414 9.86 -8.16 -1.76
N LYS A 415 10.09 -6.98 -2.34
CA LYS A 415 11.11 -6.06 -1.82
C LYS A 415 10.78 -5.57 -0.41
N HIS A 416 9.53 -5.19 -0.12
CA HIS A 416 9.17 -4.76 1.24
C HIS A 416 9.31 -5.91 2.26
N ARG A 417 8.89 -7.12 1.89
CA ARG A 417 9.06 -8.33 2.72
C ARG A 417 10.53 -8.59 3.00
N ALA A 418 11.36 -8.58 1.95
CA ALA A 418 12.80 -8.80 2.06
C ALA A 418 13.46 -7.73 2.92
N HIS A 419 13.02 -6.47 2.80
CA HIS A 419 13.54 -5.36 3.59
C HIS A 419 13.23 -5.52 5.09
N LYS A 420 11.97 -5.87 5.43
CA LYS A 420 11.57 -6.15 6.82
C LYS A 420 12.34 -7.35 7.39
N LEU A 421 12.46 -8.42 6.61
CA LEU A 421 13.20 -9.61 7.01
C LEU A 421 14.70 -9.35 7.18
N ALA A 422 15.29 -8.49 6.35
CA ALA A 422 16.67 -8.07 6.51
C ALA A 422 16.88 -7.37 7.86
N TYR A 423 15.96 -6.50 8.27
CA TYR A 423 16.05 -5.86 9.59
C TYR A 423 15.95 -6.87 10.73
N GLN A 424 15.10 -7.88 10.60
CA GLN A 424 15.02 -8.98 11.57
C GLN A 424 16.34 -9.74 11.67
N LYS A 425 16.89 -10.19 10.52
CA LYS A 425 18.18 -10.91 10.46
C LYS A 425 19.32 -10.07 11.04
N VAL A 426 19.35 -8.77 10.77
CA VAL A 426 20.35 -7.85 11.33
C VAL A 426 20.22 -7.79 12.86
N ALA A 427 19.02 -7.62 13.40
CA ALA A 427 18.79 -7.57 14.84
C ALA A 427 19.17 -8.89 15.54
N GLU A 428 18.80 -10.03 14.96
CA GLU A 428 19.17 -11.37 15.45
C GLU A 428 20.69 -11.56 15.43
N ASN A 429 21.36 -11.18 14.33
CA ASN A 429 22.81 -11.27 14.21
C ASN A 429 23.54 -10.40 15.23
N MET A 430 23.05 -9.20 15.51
CA MET A 430 23.63 -8.32 16.54
C MET A 430 23.48 -8.92 17.93
N LEU A 431 22.34 -9.52 18.26
CA LEU A 431 22.09 -10.16 19.55
C LEU A 431 22.88 -11.47 19.73
N ALA A 432 23.10 -12.22 18.66
CA ALA A 432 23.83 -13.49 18.68
C ALA A 432 25.36 -13.32 18.63
N SER A 433 25.87 -12.12 18.40
CA SER A 433 27.31 -11.89 18.32
C SER A 433 27.95 -11.93 19.71
N ASP A 434 28.74 -12.97 20.00
CA ASP A 434 29.47 -13.19 21.27
C ASP A 434 30.52 -12.12 21.62
N ASN A 435 30.69 -11.10 20.77
CA ASN A 435 31.53 -9.94 21.08
C ASN A 435 30.78 -8.98 22.02
N GLU A 436 30.68 -9.33 23.30
CA GLU A 436 30.09 -8.51 24.38
C GLU A 436 30.64 -7.07 24.45
N ALA A 437 31.80 -6.80 23.85
CA ALA A 437 32.40 -5.47 23.77
C ALA A 437 31.70 -4.50 22.78
N SER A 438 30.82 -4.97 21.89
CA SER A 438 30.25 -4.15 20.80
C SER A 438 28.81 -3.69 21.01
N ILE A 439 28.03 -4.31 21.91
CA ILE A 439 26.64 -3.93 22.16
C ILE A 439 26.42 -3.68 23.66
N THR A 440 25.85 -2.52 23.99
CA THR A 440 25.52 -2.19 25.38
C THR A 440 24.27 -2.94 25.85
N ALA A 441 24.03 -3.00 27.17
CA ALA A 441 22.78 -3.53 27.71
C ALA A 441 21.54 -2.78 27.14
N SER A 442 21.64 -1.45 26.97
CA SER A 442 20.61 -0.64 26.31
C SER A 442 20.38 -1.03 24.85
N ASP A 443 21.45 -1.32 24.11
CA ASP A 443 21.34 -1.78 22.71
C ASP A 443 20.62 -3.13 22.64
N SER A 444 20.95 -4.07 23.52
CA SER A 444 20.29 -5.38 23.58
C SER A 444 18.78 -5.26 23.86
N VAL A 445 18.39 -4.37 24.77
CA VAL A 445 16.97 -4.06 25.03
C VAL A 445 16.30 -3.46 23.78
N LEU A 446 16.93 -2.50 23.11
CA LEU A 446 16.38 -1.87 21.91
C LEU A 446 16.26 -2.85 20.74
N LEU A 447 17.23 -3.73 20.54
CA LEU A 447 17.20 -4.79 19.52
C LEU A 447 16.08 -5.80 19.81
N THR A 448 15.91 -6.19 21.07
CA THR A 448 14.79 -7.03 21.51
C THR A 448 13.45 -6.34 21.23
N LYS A 449 13.32 -5.05 21.54
CA LYS A 449 12.12 -4.26 21.22
C LYS A 449 11.90 -4.15 19.71
N THR A 450 12.95 -4.05 18.91
CA THR A 450 12.89 -4.06 17.44
C THR A 450 12.30 -5.37 16.93
N LEU A 451 12.77 -6.52 17.43
CA LEU A 451 12.20 -7.83 17.09
C LEU A 451 10.74 -7.95 17.55
N GLN A 452 10.40 -7.43 18.72
CA GLN A 452 9.01 -7.40 19.20
C GLN A 452 8.11 -6.58 18.26
N ASN A 453 8.56 -5.42 17.79
CA ASN A 453 7.84 -4.57 16.85
C ASN A 453 7.67 -5.23 15.47
N ILE A 454 8.72 -5.85 14.93
CA ILE A 454 8.68 -6.57 13.64
C ILE A 454 7.64 -7.69 13.69
N ASN A 455 7.58 -8.41 14.82
CA ASN A 455 6.66 -9.53 15.04
C ASN A 455 5.31 -9.11 15.64
N TYR A 456 5.03 -7.81 15.72
CA TYR A 456 3.81 -7.25 16.31
C TYR A 456 3.50 -7.75 17.74
N ARG A 457 4.49 -8.14 18.55
CA ARG A 457 4.22 -8.64 19.91
C ARG A 457 3.43 -7.62 20.73
N GLY A 458 2.41 -8.10 21.46
CA GLY A 458 1.54 -7.29 22.30
C GLY A 458 0.31 -6.72 21.59
N TRP A 459 0.10 -7.00 20.30
CA TRP A 459 -1.01 -6.44 19.52
C TRP A 459 -2.40 -6.80 20.07
N GLU A 460 -2.58 -8.01 20.61
CA GLU A 460 -3.87 -8.47 21.15
C GLU A 460 -4.37 -7.65 22.33
N ASN A 461 -3.45 -7.03 23.09
CA ASN A 461 -3.75 -6.23 24.28
C ASN A 461 -3.52 -4.73 24.03
N ASP A 462 -3.38 -4.30 22.77
CA ASP A 462 -3.05 -2.93 22.38
C ASP A 462 -1.74 -2.38 22.99
N GLN A 463 -0.79 -3.28 23.30
CA GLN A 463 0.52 -2.97 23.88
C GLN A 463 1.64 -3.03 22.83
N VAL A 464 1.33 -2.55 21.62
CA VAL A 464 2.26 -2.60 20.49
C VAL A 464 3.50 -1.74 20.76
N VAL A 465 4.68 -2.29 20.49
CA VAL A 465 5.94 -1.57 20.63
C VAL A 465 6.02 -0.39 19.65
N ASN A 466 6.19 0.82 20.16
CA ASN A 466 6.49 2.01 19.38
C ASN A 466 7.98 2.36 19.49
N LEU A 467 8.76 2.03 18.46
CA LEU A 467 10.21 2.18 18.50
C LEU A 467 10.64 3.64 18.48
N TRP A 468 9.92 4.53 17.79
CA TRP A 468 10.28 5.95 17.76
C TRP A 468 10.04 6.63 19.11
N GLN A 469 9.03 6.21 19.86
CA GLN A 469 8.87 6.65 21.24
C GLN A 469 10.06 6.19 22.08
N ILE A 470 10.38 4.89 22.05
CA ILE A 470 11.52 4.33 22.81
C ILE A 470 12.84 5.04 22.45
N VAL A 471 13.12 5.24 21.16
CA VAL A 471 14.33 5.94 20.70
C VAL A 471 14.37 7.41 21.15
N SER A 472 13.22 8.06 21.27
CA SER A 472 13.13 9.44 21.77
C SER A 472 13.36 9.54 23.28
N ASP A 473 13.15 8.44 24.01
CA ASP A 473 13.25 8.38 25.48
C ASP A 473 14.65 7.93 25.95
N LEU A 474 15.52 7.50 25.03
CA LEU A 474 16.95 7.21 25.24
C LEU A 474 17.76 8.51 25.24
#